data_AF-A0A6G9Z0W5-F1
#
_entry.id   AF-A0A6G9Z0W5-F1
#
_cell.length_a   1.000
_cell.length_b   1.000
_cell.length_c   1.000
_cell.angle_alpha   90.00
_cell.angle_beta   90.00
_cell.angle_gamma   90.00
#
_symmetry.space_group_name_H-M   'P 1'
#
loop_
_entity.id
_entity.type
_entity.pdbx_description
1 polymer ?
#
loop_
_entity_poly.entity_id
_entity_poly.type
_entity_poly.pdbx_seq_one_letter_code
_entity_poly.pdbx_strand_id
1 'polypeptide(L)'
;MRRGPPRHGDHPLVRRYRLSPRRTRAAPGRRCRFHREHGDSPGKGAPASYRPFGDKTRTALRRYLRIRARHPKAINDEPALKLGKFGPMTDHGIGQLIERRCQAAGIDHIHPHQFRHFFAHDWLDNGGQEQDLMMLAGWRSRQMLAKYGKSVADERAKAAHRRARLGDQI
;
A
#
# COMPACT_ATOMS: atom_id res chain seq x y z
N MET A 1 17.17 33.13 26.26
CA MET A 1 17.38 32.90 24.81
C MET A 1 16.80 31.53 24.44
N ARG A 2 15.63 31.47 23.80
CA ARG A 2 14.91 30.21 23.49
C ARG A 2 15.27 29.74 22.07
N ARG A 3 15.83 28.52 21.94
CA ARG A 3 16.09 27.86 20.65
C ARG A 3 14.79 27.26 20.12
N GLY A 4 14.44 27.57 18.86
CA GLY A 4 13.27 27.02 18.16
C GLY A 4 13.45 25.56 17.70
N PRO A 5 12.36 24.87 17.33
CA PRO A 5 12.41 23.45 16.96
C PRO A 5 13.01 23.24 15.56
N PRO A 6 13.67 22.09 15.32
CA PRO A 6 14.38 21.81 14.07
C PRO A 6 13.41 21.52 12.92
N ARG A 7 13.77 22.00 11.71
CA ARG A 7 13.05 21.73 10.46
C ARG A 7 13.30 20.28 10.00
N HIS A 8 12.25 19.57 9.61
CA HIS A 8 12.32 18.23 9.04
C HIS A 8 13.03 18.25 7.67
N GLY A 9 14.32 17.97 7.67
CA GLY A 9 15.13 17.77 6.45
C GLY A 9 16.22 16.71 6.58
N ASP A 10 16.61 16.31 7.80
CA ASP A 10 17.79 15.47 8.02
C ASP A 10 17.43 14.08 8.56
N HIS A 11 16.75 13.28 7.74
CA HIS A 11 16.62 11.83 7.98
C HIS A 11 17.67 11.07 7.14
N PRO A 12 18.48 10.16 7.72
CA PRO A 12 19.69 9.60 7.08
C PRO A 12 19.46 8.61 5.92
N LEU A 13 18.30 8.62 5.25
CA LEU A 13 17.94 7.63 4.22
C LEU A 13 17.99 8.13 2.77
N VAL A 14 18.61 9.28 2.50
CA VAL A 14 18.66 9.82 1.12
C VAL A 14 20.10 10.19 0.72
N ARG A 15 20.94 9.19 0.47
CA ARG A 15 22.20 9.42 -0.24
C ARG A 15 22.57 8.28 -1.19
N ARG A 16 22.41 8.62 -2.48
CA ARG A 16 23.17 8.16 -3.67
C ARG A 16 23.15 6.66 -4.03
N TYR A 17 22.37 6.36 -5.07
CA TYR A 17 22.80 5.41 -6.10
C TYR A 17 22.88 6.13 -7.44
N ARG A 18 24.12 6.43 -7.85
CA ARG A 18 24.49 6.85 -9.20
C ARG A 18 24.94 5.59 -9.92
N LEU A 19 24.14 5.08 -10.86
CA LEU A 19 24.53 3.94 -11.70
C LEU A 19 24.62 4.40 -13.16
N SER A 20 25.83 4.38 -13.69
CA SER A 20 26.15 4.57 -15.11
C SER A 20 25.69 3.37 -15.95
N PRO A 21 25.38 3.56 -17.25
CA PRO A 21 24.81 2.51 -18.09
C PRO A 21 25.91 1.69 -18.75
N ARG A 22 25.95 0.37 -18.50
CA ARG A 22 26.60 -0.57 -19.42
C ARG A 22 25.54 -1.17 -20.35
N ARG A 23 25.67 -0.84 -21.64
CA ARG A 23 24.96 -1.45 -22.76
C ARG A 23 25.25 -2.96 -22.80
N THR A 24 24.21 -3.77 -22.94
CA THR A 24 24.27 -5.02 -23.72
C THR A 24 22.96 -5.22 -24.48
N ARG A 25 23.14 -5.78 -25.68
CA ARG A 25 22.23 -5.87 -26.83
C ARG A 25 20.90 -6.56 -26.55
N ALA A 26 19.89 -6.08 -27.28
CA ALA A 26 18.54 -6.62 -27.38
C ALA A 26 18.48 -8.00 -28.07
N ALA A 27 17.52 -8.82 -27.65
CA ALA A 27 16.92 -9.88 -28.45
C ALA A 27 15.41 -9.60 -28.60
N PRO A 28 14.81 -9.79 -29.79
CA PRO A 28 13.47 -9.33 -30.12
C PRO A 28 12.41 -10.40 -29.81
N GLY A 29 11.16 -9.96 -29.68
CA GLY A 29 10.02 -10.87 -29.86
C GLY A 29 9.24 -11.23 -28.59
N ARG A 30 8.50 -10.24 -28.08
CA ARG A 30 7.09 -10.31 -27.63
C ARG A 30 6.89 -9.22 -26.59
N ARG A 31 6.37 -8.07 -27.06
CA ARG A 31 5.82 -7.06 -26.16
C ARG A 31 4.65 -7.70 -25.44
N CYS A 32 4.85 -8.18 -24.22
CA CYS A 32 3.74 -8.32 -23.28
C CYS A 32 3.24 -6.90 -23.00
N ARG A 33 2.33 -6.41 -23.86
CA ARG A 33 1.46 -5.30 -23.47
C ARG A 33 0.66 -5.83 -22.29
N PHE A 34 1.05 -5.44 -21.08
CA PHE A 34 0.09 -5.39 -19.98
C PHE A 34 -0.89 -4.28 -20.36
N HIS A 35 -1.89 -4.65 -21.16
CA HIS A 35 -3.11 -3.87 -21.26
C HIS A 35 -3.75 -3.82 -19.87
N ARG A 36 -4.48 -2.73 -19.69
CA ARG A 36 -4.98 -2.09 -18.48
C ARG A 36 -6.00 -2.92 -17.69
N GLU A 37 -5.89 -4.25 -17.63
CA GLU A 37 -6.94 -5.10 -17.07
C GLU A 37 -6.54 -5.73 -15.74
N HIS A 38 -7.52 -5.72 -14.85
CA HIS A 38 -7.39 -5.53 -13.40
C HIS A 38 -7.55 -6.84 -12.64
N GLY A 39 -6.86 -6.97 -11.49
CA GLY A 39 -6.95 -8.17 -10.67
C GLY A 39 -8.22 -8.18 -9.81
N ASP A 40 -9.16 -9.05 -10.18
CA ASP A 40 -10.34 -9.34 -9.37
C ASP A 40 -9.98 -10.16 -8.13
N SER A 41 -10.54 -9.80 -6.99
CA SER A 41 -10.52 -10.62 -5.77
C SER A 41 -11.97 -10.90 -5.37
N PRO A 42 -12.47 -12.14 -5.51
CA PRO A 42 -13.82 -12.48 -5.07
C PRO A 42 -13.84 -12.62 -3.55
N GLY A 43 -14.72 -11.87 -2.89
CA GLY A 43 -14.99 -11.99 -1.47
C GLY A 43 -16.44 -11.62 -1.16
N LYS A 44 -17.21 -12.61 -0.66
CA LYS A 44 -18.55 -12.51 -0.04
C LYS A 44 -19.50 -11.47 -0.66
N GLY A 45 -20.13 -11.83 -1.78
CA GLY A 45 -21.35 -11.17 -2.28
C GLY A 45 -21.27 -9.65 -2.48
N ALA A 46 -20.06 -9.09 -2.58
CA ALA A 46 -19.85 -7.71 -2.94
C ALA A 46 -19.55 -7.65 -4.45
N PRO A 47 -20.12 -6.68 -5.18
CA PRO A 47 -19.71 -6.41 -6.56
C PRO A 47 -18.18 -6.30 -6.63
N ALA A 48 -17.58 -6.88 -7.67
CA ALA A 48 -16.16 -6.78 -7.93
C ALA A 48 -15.73 -5.31 -7.79
N SER A 49 -15.02 -5.02 -6.69
CA SER A 49 -14.68 -3.65 -6.33
C SER A 49 -13.22 -3.44 -6.69
N TYR A 50 -13.02 -2.72 -7.79
CA TYR A 50 -11.68 -2.36 -8.25
C TYR A 50 -11.02 -1.42 -7.23
N ARG A 51 -9.80 -1.76 -6.79
CA ARG A 51 -9.02 -0.91 -5.89
C ARG A 51 -7.78 -0.39 -6.60
N PRO A 52 -7.64 0.94 -6.75
CA PRO A 52 -6.44 1.52 -7.32
C PRO A 52 -5.25 1.29 -6.38
N PHE A 53 -4.07 1.13 -6.96
CA PHE A 53 -2.82 1.03 -6.22
C PHE A 53 -1.73 1.86 -6.89
N GLY A 54 -0.80 2.38 -6.07
CA GLY A 54 0.24 3.27 -6.55
C GLY A 54 1.38 2.59 -7.31
N ASP A 55 2.27 3.42 -7.84
CA ASP A 55 3.40 3.02 -8.69
C ASP A 55 4.41 2.09 -7.99
N LYS A 56 4.61 2.28 -6.68
CA LYS A 56 5.46 1.41 -5.86
C LYS A 56 4.88 -0.01 -5.81
N THR A 57 3.58 -0.13 -5.55
CA THR A 57 2.86 -1.41 -5.57
C THR A 57 2.90 -2.04 -6.95
N ARG A 58 2.68 -1.25 -8.02
CA ARG A 58 2.80 -1.73 -9.41
C ARG A 58 4.18 -2.32 -9.67
N THR A 59 5.23 -1.64 -9.25
CA THR A 59 6.62 -2.09 -9.45
C THR A 59 6.91 -3.37 -8.68
N ALA A 60 6.50 -3.43 -7.41
CA ALA A 60 6.64 -4.62 -6.57
C ALA A 60 5.87 -5.82 -7.15
N LEU A 61 4.62 -5.61 -7.60
CA LEU A 61 3.80 -6.63 -8.21
C LEU A 61 4.40 -7.15 -9.52
N ARG A 62 4.91 -6.27 -10.38
CA ARG A 62 5.60 -6.69 -11.63
C ARG A 62 6.85 -7.52 -11.34
N ARG A 63 7.64 -7.14 -10.33
CA ARG A 63 8.81 -7.93 -9.90
C ARG A 63 8.37 -9.29 -9.39
N TYR A 64 7.33 -9.32 -8.56
CA TYR A 64 6.76 -10.56 -8.03
C TYR A 64 6.26 -11.49 -9.13
N LEU A 65 5.45 -11.00 -10.08
CA LEU A 65 4.92 -11.79 -11.19
C LEU A 65 6.02 -12.39 -12.06
N ARG A 66 7.14 -11.67 -12.27
CA ARG A 66 8.30 -12.20 -13.00
C ARG A 66 8.96 -13.39 -12.28
N ILE A 67 9.04 -13.33 -10.95
CA ILE A 67 9.60 -14.44 -10.15
C ILE A 67 8.58 -15.58 -10.07
N ARG A 68 7.30 -15.26 -9.87
CA ARG A 68 6.18 -16.21 -9.83
C ARG A 68 6.13 -17.07 -11.09
N ALA A 69 6.35 -16.49 -12.27
CA ALA A 69 6.35 -17.22 -13.53
C ALA A 69 7.38 -18.37 -13.60
N ARG A 70 8.41 -18.36 -12.75
CA ARG A 70 9.42 -19.43 -12.64
C ARG A 70 9.12 -20.42 -11.51
N HIS A 71 8.06 -20.19 -10.74
CA HIS A 71 7.72 -21.01 -9.59
C HIS A 71 7.11 -22.34 -10.06
N PRO A 72 7.56 -23.51 -9.55
CA PRO A 72 7.04 -24.81 -10.00
C PRO A 72 5.52 -24.94 -9.90
N LYS A 73 4.92 -24.36 -8.85
CA LYS A 73 3.46 -24.36 -8.65
C LYS A 73 2.70 -23.34 -9.50
N ALA A 74 3.38 -22.35 -10.11
CA ALA A 74 2.74 -21.43 -11.03
C ALA A 74 2.54 -22.04 -12.43
N ILE A 75 3.29 -23.10 -12.76
CA ILE A 75 3.23 -23.80 -14.04
C ILE A 75 1.96 -24.67 -14.15
N ASN A 76 1.38 -25.08 -13.02
CA ASN A 76 0.19 -25.93 -12.97
C ASN A 76 -1.13 -25.14 -13.04
N ASP A 77 -1.14 -23.99 -13.73
CA ASP A 77 -2.29 -23.08 -13.85
C ASP A 77 -2.97 -22.68 -12.52
N GLU A 78 -2.22 -22.67 -11.41
CA GLU A 78 -2.73 -22.25 -10.11
C GLU A 78 -3.22 -20.80 -10.17
N PRO A 79 -4.53 -20.53 -10.00
CA PRO A 79 -5.09 -19.18 -10.11
C PRO A 79 -4.70 -18.27 -8.94
N ALA A 80 -4.27 -18.82 -7.80
CA ALA A 80 -3.91 -18.03 -6.64
C ALA A 80 -2.74 -17.06 -6.94
N LEU A 81 -2.97 -15.76 -6.76
CA LEU A 81 -1.94 -14.75 -7.01
C LEU A 81 -0.69 -14.99 -6.14
N LYS A 82 -0.89 -15.28 -4.84
CA LYS A 82 0.19 -15.48 -3.87
C LYS A 82 0.51 -16.96 -3.72
N LEU A 83 1.75 -17.33 -4.04
CA LEU A 83 2.27 -18.68 -3.87
C LEU A 83 3.29 -18.74 -2.73
N GLY A 84 3.13 -19.73 -1.86
CA GLY A 84 4.15 -20.20 -0.92
C GLY A 84 4.93 -21.38 -1.50
N LYS A 85 5.80 -21.97 -0.68
CA LYS A 85 6.69 -23.08 -1.08
C LYS A 85 5.94 -24.28 -1.66
N PHE A 86 4.74 -24.57 -1.16
CA PHE A 86 3.99 -25.79 -1.49
C PHE A 86 2.71 -25.56 -2.32
N GLY A 87 2.33 -24.32 -2.62
CA GLY A 87 1.08 -24.00 -3.30
C GLY A 87 0.55 -22.62 -2.92
N PRO A 88 -0.77 -22.38 -2.98
CA PRO A 88 -1.39 -21.13 -2.52
C PRO A 88 -0.95 -20.75 -1.12
N MET A 89 -0.62 -19.47 -0.94
CA MET A 89 -0.20 -18.96 0.36
C MET A 89 -1.41 -18.81 1.29
N THR A 90 -1.31 -19.37 2.49
CA THR A 90 -2.32 -19.24 3.55
C THR A 90 -2.14 -17.93 4.33
N ASP A 91 -3.16 -17.53 5.08
CA ASP A 91 -3.09 -16.35 5.96
C ASP A 91 -1.99 -16.48 7.02
N HIS A 92 -1.78 -17.68 7.56
CA HIS A 92 -0.68 -17.96 8.48
C HIS A 92 0.68 -17.75 7.79
N GLY A 93 0.82 -18.19 6.53
CA GLY A 93 2.04 -17.95 5.75
C GLY A 93 2.31 -16.47 5.49
N ILE A 94 1.26 -15.65 5.34
CA ILE A 94 1.39 -14.19 5.26
C ILE A 94 1.86 -13.62 6.61
N GLY A 95 1.33 -14.11 7.72
CA GLY A 95 1.76 -13.72 9.07
C GLY A 95 3.25 -13.97 9.30
N GLN A 96 3.72 -15.19 9.01
CA GLN A 96 5.13 -15.55 9.10
C GLN A 96 6.02 -14.72 8.16
N LEU A 97 5.53 -14.42 6.95
CA LEU A 97 6.25 -13.56 6.01
C LEU A 97 6.44 -12.15 6.60
N ILE A 98 5.42 -11.58 7.22
CA ILE A 98 5.49 -10.26 7.84
C ILE A 98 6.45 -10.27 9.01
N GLU A 99 6.34 -11.26 9.90
CA GLU A 99 7.23 -11.42 11.06
C GLU A 99 8.70 -11.46 10.64
N ARG A 100 9.05 -12.28 9.63
CA ARG A 100 10.41 -12.33 9.07
C ARG A 100 10.88 -10.99 8.52
N ARG A 101 9.96 -10.17 7.97
CA ARG A 101 10.29 -8.83 7.46
C ARG A 101 10.46 -7.82 8.59
N CYS A 102 9.67 -7.92 9.66
CA CYS A 102 9.84 -7.12 10.88
C CYS A 102 11.21 -7.38 11.50
N GLN A 103 11.58 -8.65 11.69
CA GLN A 103 12.89 -9.05 12.21
C GLN A 103 14.04 -8.51 11.35
N ALA A 104 13.94 -8.66 10.02
CA ALA A 104 14.96 -8.14 9.11
C ALA A 104 15.07 -6.60 9.09
N ALA A 105 14.01 -5.90 9.47
CA ALA A 105 13.99 -4.45 9.58
C ALA A 105 14.32 -3.95 11.01
N GLY A 106 14.48 -4.84 11.99
CA GLY A 106 14.74 -4.48 13.38
C GLY A 106 13.55 -3.79 14.06
N ILE A 107 12.32 -4.11 13.65
CA ILE A 107 11.09 -3.56 14.23
C ILE A 107 10.28 -4.65 14.92
N ASP A 108 9.46 -4.23 15.87
CA ASP A 108 8.52 -5.12 16.57
C ASP A 108 7.56 -5.81 15.61
N HIS A 109 6.95 -6.89 16.09
CA HIS A 109 5.97 -7.65 15.33
C HIS A 109 4.78 -6.77 14.90
N ILE A 110 4.43 -6.85 13.62
CA ILE A 110 3.29 -6.13 13.05
C ILE A 110 2.26 -7.13 12.55
N HIS A 111 1.02 -6.96 12.99
CA HIS A 111 -0.13 -7.72 12.51
C HIS A 111 -0.68 -7.13 11.19
N PRO A 112 -1.22 -7.98 10.28
CA PRO A 112 -1.83 -7.51 9.03
C PRO A 112 -2.86 -6.38 9.19
N HIS A 113 -3.64 -6.41 10.28
CA HIS A 113 -4.65 -5.39 10.58
C HIS A 113 -4.04 -4.01 10.88
N GLN A 114 -2.80 -3.94 11.39
CA GLN A 114 -2.13 -2.66 11.64
C GLN A 114 -1.81 -1.91 10.35
N PHE A 115 -1.48 -2.61 9.25
CA PHE A 115 -1.34 -1.96 7.95
C PHE A 115 -2.65 -1.31 7.49
N ARG A 116 -3.79 -1.91 7.83
CA ARG A 116 -5.10 -1.34 7.52
C ARG A 116 -5.42 -0.12 8.38
N HIS A 117 -5.00 -0.12 9.65
CA HIS A 117 -5.05 1.07 10.50
C HIS A 117 -4.17 2.19 9.97
N PHE A 118 -2.92 1.86 9.63
CA PHE A 118 -1.98 2.81 9.05
C PHE A 118 -2.52 3.44 7.76
N PHE A 119 -3.06 2.63 6.84
CA PHE A 119 -3.65 3.13 5.60
C PHE A 119 -4.79 4.13 5.86
N ALA A 120 -5.72 3.81 6.77
CA ALA A 120 -6.83 4.70 7.09
C ALA A 120 -6.36 5.99 7.77
N HIS A 121 -5.40 5.88 8.70
CA HIS A 121 -4.80 7.01 9.36
C HIS A 121 -4.08 7.94 8.36
N ASP A 122 -3.16 7.40 7.56
CA ASP A 122 -2.38 8.14 6.57
C ASP A 122 -3.28 8.82 5.52
N TRP A 123 -4.35 8.15 5.08
CA TRP A 123 -5.33 8.76 4.18
C TRP A 123 -5.99 10.01 4.78
N LEU A 124 -6.46 9.92 6.03
CA LEU A 124 -7.16 11.01 6.70
C LEU A 124 -6.22 12.16 7.11
N ASP A 125 -4.99 11.83 7.51
CA ASP A 125 -3.96 12.80 7.89
C ASP A 125 -3.52 13.65 6.68
N ASN A 126 -3.38 13.03 5.51
CA ASN A 126 -3.12 13.72 4.25
C ASN A 126 -4.33 14.50 3.69
N GLY A 127 -5.43 14.59 4.45
CA GLY A 127 -6.63 15.35 4.07
C GLY A 127 -7.57 14.64 3.11
N GLY A 128 -7.44 13.32 2.96
CA GLY A 128 -8.37 12.50 2.18
C GLY A 128 -9.78 12.50 2.77
N GLN A 129 -10.78 12.39 1.89
CA GLN A 129 -12.18 12.40 2.30
C GLN A 129 -12.62 11.05 2.89
N GLU A 130 -13.53 11.11 3.85
CA GLU A 130 -14.05 9.93 4.56
C GLU A 130 -14.85 9.00 3.64
N GLN A 131 -15.66 9.58 2.76
CA GLN A 131 -16.49 8.82 1.82
C GLN A 131 -15.62 8.04 0.83
N ASP A 132 -14.56 8.67 0.32
CA ASP A 132 -13.59 8.01 -0.57
C ASP A 132 -12.87 6.87 0.15
N LEU A 133 -12.48 7.08 1.42
CA LEU A 133 -11.89 6.03 2.24
C LEU A 133 -12.83 4.83 2.39
N MET A 134 -14.13 5.06 2.60
CA MET A 134 -15.10 3.98 2.69
C MET A 134 -15.19 3.18 1.39
N MET A 135 -15.18 3.85 0.23
CA MET A 135 -15.18 3.20 -1.08
C MET A 135 -13.87 2.40 -1.31
N LEU A 136 -12.73 3.02 -1.02
CA LEU A 136 -11.40 2.43 -1.18
C LEU A 136 -11.11 1.29 -0.21
N ALA A 137 -11.67 1.31 0.99
CA ALA A 137 -11.56 0.23 1.96
C ALA A 137 -12.65 -0.84 1.78
N GLY A 138 -13.76 -0.52 1.10
CA GLY A 138 -14.93 -1.40 0.96
C GLY A 138 -15.76 -1.48 2.24
N TRP A 139 -15.83 -0.40 2.99
CA TRP A 139 -16.65 -0.33 4.20
C TRP A 139 -18.06 0.15 3.87
N ARG A 140 -19.06 -0.65 4.22
CA ARG A 140 -20.47 -0.28 4.08
C ARG A 140 -20.98 0.59 5.23
N SER A 141 -20.37 0.48 6.41
CA SER A 141 -20.81 1.17 7.62
C SER A 141 -19.84 2.28 8.04
N ARG A 142 -20.39 3.43 8.41
CA ARG A 142 -19.65 4.54 9.04
C ARG A 142 -19.08 4.17 10.40
N GLN A 143 -19.59 3.12 11.07
CA GLN A 143 -19.01 2.63 12.31
C GLN A 143 -17.57 2.11 12.10
N MET A 144 -17.30 1.50 10.95
CA MET A 144 -15.94 1.09 10.59
C MET A 144 -15.05 2.30 10.36
N LEU A 145 -15.55 3.33 9.66
CA LEU A 145 -14.82 4.59 9.52
C LEU A 145 -14.48 5.20 10.88
N ALA A 146 -15.45 5.27 11.81
CA ALA A 146 -15.20 5.77 13.16
C ALA A 146 -14.15 4.95 13.92
N LYS A 147 -14.18 3.62 13.81
CA LYS A 147 -13.19 2.73 14.43
C LYS A 147 -11.75 3.00 13.94
N TYR A 148 -11.59 3.31 12.65
CA TYR A 148 -10.28 3.52 12.03
C TYR A 148 -9.83 5.00 11.99
N GLY A 149 -10.76 5.95 12.09
CA GLY A 149 -10.51 7.40 12.02
C GLY A 149 -10.48 8.12 13.37
N LYS A 150 -10.77 7.43 14.48
CA LYS A 150 -10.89 8.04 15.82
C LYS A 150 -9.66 8.84 16.26
N SER A 151 -8.46 8.41 15.88
CA SER A 151 -7.21 9.01 16.39
C SER A 151 -6.85 10.36 15.77
N VAL A 152 -7.46 10.74 14.64
CA VAL A 152 -7.07 11.96 13.88
C VAL A 152 -8.25 12.93 13.69
N ALA A 153 -9.44 12.60 14.21
CA ALA A 153 -10.66 13.34 13.95
C ALA A 153 -10.56 14.82 14.37
N ASP A 154 -10.03 15.09 15.57
CA ASP A 154 -9.93 16.44 16.14
C ASP A 154 -8.90 17.31 15.42
N GLU A 155 -7.68 16.80 15.20
CA GLU A 155 -6.63 17.56 14.50
C GLU A 155 -7.02 17.84 13.05
N ARG A 156 -7.70 16.89 12.40
CA ARG A 156 -8.27 17.09 11.07
C ARG A 156 -9.35 18.16 11.06
N ALA A 157 -10.27 18.16 12.02
CA ALA A 157 -11.33 19.19 12.10
C ALA A 157 -10.73 20.59 12.23
N LYS A 158 -9.74 20.75 13.11
CA LYS A 158 -9.01 22.01 13.27
C LYS A 158 -8.24 22.40 11.99
N ALA A 159 -7.56 21.45 11.35
CA ALA A 159 -6.83 21.70 10.10
C ALA A 159 -7.76 22.07 8.94
N ALA A 160 -8.91 21.41 8.81
CA ALA A 160 -9.91 21.72 7.80
C ALA A 160 -10.50 23.13 8.00
N HIS A 161 -10.85 23.48 9.24
CA HIS A 161 -11.30 24.83 9.57
C HIS A 161 -10.26 25.89 9.19
N ARG A 162 -8.99 25.68 9.55
CA ARG A 162 -7.87 26.57 9.19
C ARG A 162 -7.66 26.70 7.67
N ARG A 163 -7.93 25.66 6.88
CA ARG A 163 -7.83 25.72 5.42
C ARG A 163 -9.02 26.44 4.78
N ALA A 164 -10.22 26.20 5.30
CA ALA A 164 -11.44 26.73 4.72
C ALA A 164 -11.55 28.25 4.90
N ARG A 165 -11.07 28.78 6.04
CA ARG A 165 -11.04 30.23 6.36
C ARG A 165 -12.33 30.95 5.98
N LEU A 166 -13.47 30.31 6.20
CA LEU A 166 -14.76 30.74 5.63
C LEU A 166 -15.17 32.15 6.09
N GLY A 167 -14.77 32.56 7.30
CA GLY A 167 -14.99 33.91 7.80
C GLY A 167 -14.02 34.97 7.26
N ASP A 168 -12.87 34.58 6.70
CA ASP A 168 -11.87 35.49 6.12
C ASP A 168 -12.12 35.74 4.62
N GLN A 169 -13.16 35.14 4.04
CA GLN A 169 -13.48 35.19 2.60
C GLN A 169 -14.63 36.15 2.24
N ILE A 170 -15.16 36.89 3.22
CA ILE A 170 -16.21 37.91 3.06
C ILE A 170 -15.56 39.28 3.17
#